data_AF-A0A2M8UG72-F1
#
_entry.id   AF-A0A2M8UG72-F1
#
_cell.length_a   1.000
_cell.length_b   1.000
_cell.length_c   1.000
_cell.angle_alpha   90.00
_cell.angle_beta   90.00
_cell.angle_gamma   90.00
#
_symmetry.space_group_name_H-M   'P 1'
#
loop_
_entity.id
_entity.type
_entity.pdbx_description
1 polymer ?
#
loop_
_entity_poly.entity_id
_entity_poly.type
_entity_poly.pdbx_seq_one_letter_code
_entity_poly.pdbx_strand_id
1 'polypeptide(L)' 'MTVTRKKLAIYLGIAAAVLLLVLANAHLVYVATTSQPGCVAHLKSSGEATGNFRAARSSC' A
#
# COMPACT_ATOMS: atom_id res chain seq x y z
N MET A 1 34.15 -23.61 7.49
CA MET A 1 33.52 -23.07 6.27
C MET A 1 33.87 -21.59 6.16
N THR A 2 34.95 -21.23 5.46
CA THR A 2 35.42 -19.84 5.36
C THR A 2 34.68 -19.13 4.22
N VAL A 3 33.87 -18.13 4.56
CA VAL A 3 33.15 -17.32 3.57
C VAL A 3 34.14 -16.31 2.98
N THR A 4 34.35 -16.35 1.66
CA THR A 4 35.24 -15.39 0.99
C THR A 4 34.63 -13.99 1.00
N ARG A 5 35.47 -12.94 1.01
CA ARG A 5 35.00 -11.54 1.03
C ARG A 5 33.99 -11.24 -0.09
N LYS A 6 34.17 -11.83 -1.28
CA LYS A 6 33.22 -11.71 -2.40
C LYS A 6 31.86 -12.34 -2.08
N LYS A 7 31.84 -13.54 -1.49
CA LYS A 7 30.59 -14.20 -1.07
C LYS A 7 29.90 -13.39 0.03
N LEU A 8 30.67 -12.84 0.98
CA LEU A 8 30.13 -11.96 2.03
C LEU A 8 29.47 -10.71 1.42
N ALA A 9 30.13 -10.04 0.48
CA ALA A 9 29.56 -8.87 -0.20
C ALA A 9 28.25 -9.20 -0.94
N ILE A 10 28.19 -10.35 -1.62
CA ILE A 10 26.97 -10.82 -2.30
C ILE A 10 25.84 -11.05 -1.28
N TYR A 11 26.11 -11.77 -0.20
CA TYR A 11 25.09 -12.02 0.83
C TYR A 11 24.61 -10.75 1.50
N LEU A 12 25.50 -9.80 1.78
CA LEU A 12 25.12 -8.49 2.30
C LEU A 12 24.25 -7.71 1.32
N GLY A 13 24.58 -7.73 0.02
CA GLY A 13 23.77 -7.09 -1.02
C GLY A 13 22.37 -7.69 -1.11
N ILE A 14 22.27 -9.03 -1.08
CA ILE A 14 20.98 -9.74 -1.07
C ILE A 14 20.18 -9.37 0.18
N ALA A 15 20.80 -9.41 1.36
CA ALA A 15 20.13 -9.08 2.61
C ALA A 15 19.61 -7.63 2.62
N ALA A 16 20.42 -6.68 2.12
CA ALA A 16 20.03 -5.29 1.99
C ALA A 16 18.84 -5.11 1.03
N ALA A 17 18.88 -5.76 -0.15
CA ALA A 17 17.80 -5.70 -1.13
C ALA A 17 16.48 -6.27 -0.57
N VAL A 18 16.55 -7.42 0.11
CA VAL A 18 15.38 -8.03 0.76
C VAL A 18 14.83 -7.12 1.85
N LEU A 19 15.69 -6.56 2.70
CA LEU A 19 15.28 -5.65 3.76
C LEU A 19 14.57 -4.41 3.20
N LEU A 20 15.15 -3.79 2.16
CA LEU A 20 14.56 -2.64 1.48
C LEU A 20 13.17 -2.98 0.90
N LEU A 21 13.05 -4.13 0.24
CA LEU A 21 11.77 -4.58 -0.31
C LEU A 21 10.72 -4.77 0.79
N VAL A 22 11.09 -5.43 1.89
CA VAL A 22 10.18 -5.64 3.04
C VAL A 22 9.73 -4.31 3.63
N LEU A 23 10.66 -3.39 3.89
CA LEU A 23 10.35 -2.07 4.45
C LEU A 23 9.44 -1.25 3.53
N ALA A 24 9.70 -1.25 2.22
CA ALA A 24 8.87 -0.54 1.25
C ALA A 24 7.43 -1.08 1.26
N ASN A 25 7.25 -2.40 1.24
CA ASN A 25 5.92 -3.01 1.26
C ASN A 25 5.21 -2.79 2.61
N ALA A 26 5.93 -2.90 3.73
CA ALA A 26 5.37 -2.61 5.05
C ALA A 26 4.89 -1.15 5.16
N HIS A 27 5.64 -0.21 4.59
CA HIS A 27 5.25 1.19 4.51
C HIS A 27 3.96 1.38 3.69
N LEU A 28 3.82 0.69 2.55
CA LEU A 28 2.59 0.74 1.76
C LEU A 28 1.37 0.21 2.54
N VAL A 29 1.52 -0.90 3.27
CA VAL A 29 0.45 -1.44 4.13
C VAL A 29 0.09 -0.45 5.23
N TYR A 30 1.09 0.16 5.88
CA TYR A 30 0.86 1.19 6.88
C TYR A 30 0.09 2.38 6.29
N VAL A 31 0.52 2.92 5.14
CA VAL A 31 -0.18 4.03 4.49
C VAL A 31 -1.62 3.64 4.13
N ALA A 32 -1.85 2.46 3.57
CA ALA A 32 -3.17 2.00 3.16
C ALA A 32 -4.16 1.88 4.34
N THR A 33 -3.67 1.53 5.53
CA THR A 33 -4.50 1.34 6.73
C THR A 33 -4.63 2.60 7.59
N THR A 34 -3.62 3.47 7.57
CA THR A 34 -3.57 4.67 8.43
C THR A 34 -4.10 5.91 7.73
N SER A 35 -4.07 5.93 6.40
CA SER A 35 -4.81 6.94 5.66
C SER A 35 -6.28 6.77 6.00
N GLN A 36 -6.91 7.75 6.63
CA GLN A 36 -8.37 7.84 6.57
C GLN A 36 -8.71 8.35 5.16
N PRO A 37 -9.20 7.54 4.21
CA PRO A 37 -10.02 8.06 3.13
C PRO A 37 -11.34 8.46 3.80
N GLY A 38 -11.32 9.57 4.52
CA GLY A 38 -12.51 10.11 5.15
C GLY A 38 -13.56 10.22 4.05
N CYS A 39 -14.55 9.33 4.11
CA CYS A 39 -15.65 9.33 3.17
C CYS A 39 -16.55 10.47 3.63
N VAL A 40 -16.14 11.69 3.27
CA VAL A 40 -16.74 12.93 3.73
C VAL A 40 -18.23 12.92 3.40
N ALA A 41 -19.06 13.31 4.37
CA ALA A 41 -20.52 13.24 4.27
C ALA A 41 -21.11 14.06 3.11
N HIS A 42 -20.33 14.95 2.49
CA HIS A 42 -20.78 15.89 1.46
C HIS A 42 -21.22 15.27 0.12
N LEU A 43 -21.03 13.96 -0.12
CA LEU A 43 -21.49 13.29 -1.35
C LEU A 43 -22.52 12.16 -1.13
N LYS A 44 -22.95 11.92 0.13
CA LYS A 44 -23.93 10.86 0.48
C LYS A 44 -25.37 11.36 0.64
N SER A 45 -25.76 12.49 0.03
CA SER A 45 -27.18 12.87 0.03
C SER A 45 -27.96 11.99 -0.96
N SER A 46 -28.98 11.30 -0.44
CA SER A 46 -29.86 10.37 -1.13
C SER A 46 -30.69 11.09 -2.20
N GLY A 47 -30.20 11.03 -3.45
CA GLY A 47 -30.99 11.39 -4.62
C GLY A 47 -31.84 10.20 -5.09
N GLU A 48 -32.89 9.86 -4.35
CA GLU A 48 -33.97 8.95 -4.78
C GLU A 48 -34.77 9.58 -5.94
N ALA A 49 -34.14 9.69 -7.11
CA ALA A 49 -34.84 10.08 -8.33
C ALA A 49 -34.54 9.04 -9.41
N THR A 50 -35.60 8.34 -9.83
CA THR A 50 -35.62 7.34 -10.90
C THR A 50 -35.05 7.92 -12.20
N GLY A 51 -34.01 7.28 -12.75
CA GLY A 51 -33.38 7.65 -14.03
C GLY A 51 -31.96 8.25 -13.94
N ASN A 52 -31.36 8.34 -12.75
CA ASN A 52 -30.01 8.88 -12.60
C ASN A 52 -28.93 7.80 -12.69
N PHE A 53 -28.21 7.74 -13.81
CA PHE A 53 -26.94 7.02 -13.88
C PHE A 53 -25.91 7.73 -13.00
N ARG A 54 -25.24 7.00 -12.11
CA ARG A 54 -24.17 7.52 -11.27
C ARG A 54 -22.97 6.58 -11.34
N ALA A 55 -21.78 7.13 -11.08
CA ALA A 55 -20.58 6.33 -10.96
C ALA A 55 -20.75 5.24 -9.90
N ALA A 56 -20.07 4.10 -10.08
CA ALA A 56 -20.02 3.05 -9.08
C ALA A 56 -19.65 3.63 -7.71
N ARG A 57 -20.33 3.16 -6.68
CA ARG A 57 -20.10 3.61 -5.30
C ARG A 57 -18.63 3.40 -4.96
N SER A 58 -17.98 4.44 -4.45
CA SER A 58 -16.64 4.32 -3.86
C SER A 58 -16.65 3.21 -2.80
N SER A 59 -15.53 2.54 -2.53
CA SER A 59 -15.42 1.49 -1.51
C SER A 59 -15.54 2.01 -0.06
N CYS A 60 -16.14 3.19 0.09
CA CYS A 60 -16.58 3.79 1.33
C CYS A 60 -18.05 4.24 1.19
#